data_AF-A0A2H3HJT6-F1
#
_entry.id   AF-A0A2H3HJT6-F1
#
_cell.length_a   1.000
_cell.length_b   1.000
_cell.length_c   1.000
_cell.angle_alpha   90.00
_cell.angle_beta   90.00
_cell.angle_gamma   90.00
#
_symmetry.space_group_name_H-M   'P 1'
#
loop_
_entity.id
_entity.type
_entity.pdbx_description
1 polymer ?
#
loop_
_entity_poly.entity_id
_entity_poly.type
_entity_poly.pdbx_seq_one_letter_code
_entity_poly.pdbx_strand_id
1 'polypeptide(L)'
;MSQIADSGLKVTRVWAFGNTNTGADQPVYFQFLDTTKKTITINNGTNGIARLDAAVAAAEKHGIQLVLPMLNNWDDLGGINTYCAYFGCTHENFWTHAEAQKAYRDYVTFIVNRYKDSPAIFSWQLCNEPRCQNCETSVITSWATELSSFIKSLDPKHRVSLGDEGWLCSDDTSLGYAYSCSEGIDFEANLKISTLDYGTVHMYPIGWGYTYPWGNQWIRDHAALALKYGKPIVLEEYGVESTTSNRTAVLQQWQQTIIDSDIAYDSFWQFGTNLPSGANPYDDYALFYGTQEYQDVVIDHAQDISKKAVSTAARRRASSRRLN
;
A
#
# COMPACT_ATOMS: atom_id res chain seq x y z
N MET A 1 -5.45 -1.28 -17.37
CA MET A 1 -4.88 0.09 -17.37
C MET A 1 -5.77 1.09 -18.11
N SER A 2 -6.14 0.87 -19.37
CA SER A 2 -7.07 1.79 -20.08
C SER A 2 -8.37 2.02 -19.32
N GLN A 3 -9.05 0.96 -18.88
CA GLN A 3 -10.28 1.07 -18.09
C GLN A 3 -10.11 1.84 -16.77
N ILE A 4 -8.95 1.72 -16.11
CA ILE A 4 -8.61 2.50 -14.90
C ILE A 4 -8.55 3.99 -15.26
N ALA A 5 -7.86 4.33 -16.35
CA ALA A 5 -7.77 5.71 -16.84
C ALA A 5 -9.12 6.27 -17.31
N ASP A 6 -9.91 5.48 -18.04
CA ASP A 6 -11.24 5.84 -18.53
C ASP A 6 -12.23 6.09 -17.38
N SER A 7 -11.99 5.47 -16.22
CA SER A 7 -12.76 5.69 -14.99
C SER A 7 -12.39 6.97 -14.23
N GLY A 8 -11.40 7.73 -14.72
CA GLY A 8 -10.94 8.96 -14.09
C GLY A 8 -9.90 8.77 -12.98
N LEU A 9 -9.55 7.52 -12.64
CA LEU A 9 -8.55 7.18 -11.64
C LEU A 9 -7.15 7.64 -12.09
N LYS A 10 -6.33 8.11 -11.14
CA LYS A 10 -5.00 8.69 -11.42
C LYS A 10 -3.84 7.87 -10.85
N VAL A 11 -4.09 7.15 -9.77
CA VAL A 11 -3.10 6.33 -9.08
C VAL A 11 -3.67 4.92 -8.99
N THR A 12 -2.83 3.91 -9.20
CA THR A 12 -3.17 2.50 -8.92
C THR A 12 -2.01 1.84 -8.19
N ARG A 13 -2.33 0.91 -7.31
CA ARG A 13 -1.36 0.21 -6.48
C ARG A 13 -1.17 -1.22 -6.99
N VAL A 14 0.07 -1.62 -7.24
CA VAL A 14 0.42 -2.89 -7.91
C VAL A 14 1.59 -3.53 -7.19
N TRP A 15 1.51 -4.83 -6.93
CA TRP A 15 2.59 -5.56 -6.24
C TRP A 15 3.85 -5.59 -7.09
N ALA A 16 4.91 -4.98 -6.58
CA ALA A 16 6.25 -5.05 -7.16
C ALA A 16 7.10 -6.15 -6.50
N PHE A 17 6.44 -7.15 -5.91
CA PHE A 17 7.03 -8.33 -5.30
C PHE A 17 6.41 -9.62 -5.85
N GLY A 18 7.06 -10.74 -5.56
CA GLY A 18 6.68 -12.06 -6.05
C GLY A 18 7.80 -13.05 -5.76
N ASN A 19 8.08 -13.29 -4.48
CA ASN A 19 9.21 -14.10 -4.06
C ASN A 19 8.79 -15.56 -3.78
N THR A 20 9.70 -16.51 -3.99
CA THR A 20 9.41 -17.93 -3.77
C THR A 20 10.66 -18.70 -3.37
N ASN A 21 10.49 -19.80 -2.62
CA ASN A 21 11.54 -20.78 -2.33
C ASN A 21 11.48 -22.04 -3.21
N THR A 22 10.45 -22.21 -4.05
CA THR A 22 10.28 -23.42 -4.89
C THR A 22 10.45 -23.16 -6.39
N GLY A 23 10.36 -21.91 -6.85
CA GLY A 23 10.85 -21.42 -8.16
C GLY A 23 10.17 -21.94 -9.43
N ALA A 24 9.66 -23.18 -9.45
CA ALA A 24 9.21 -23.86 -10.66
C ALA A 24 7.68 -24.06 -10.74
N ASP A 25 6.96 -23.92 -9.63
CA ASP A 25 5.51 -24.22 -9.57
C ASP A 25 4.63 -22.98 -9.77
N GLN A 26 5.21 -21.78 -9.82
CA GLN A 26 4.47 -20.51 -9.92
C GLN A 26 4.47 -19.97 -11.36
N PRO A 27 3.30 -19.63 -11.94
CA PRO A 27 3.22 -19.14 -13.31
C PRO A 27 3.92 -17.79 -13.49
N VAL A 28 3.98 -16.95 -12.45
CA VAL A 28 4.75 -15.69 -12.41
C VAL A 28 5.44 -15.57 -11.05
N TYR A 29 6.73 -15.23 -11.05
CA TYR A 29 7.49 -14.90 -9.83
C TYR A 29 8.65 -13.97 -10.21
N PHE A 30 9.03 -13.07 -9.31
CA PHE A 30 10.07 -12.06 -9.55
C PHE A 30 11.41 -12.40 -8.89
N GLN A 31 11.39 -13.04 -7.73
CA GLN A 31 12.60 -13.39 -7.00
C GLN A 31 12.55 -14.85 -6.52
N PHE A 32 13.65 -15.56 -6.68
CA PHE A 32 13.79 -16.94 -6.22
C PHE A 32 14.88 -17.01 -5.15
N LEU A 33 14.49 -17.46 -3.95
CA LEU A 33 15.36 -17.68 -2.79
C LEU A 33 15.56 -19.19 -2.64
N ASP A 34 16.54 -19.75 -3.35
CA ASP A 34 16.82 -21.19 -3.40
C ASP A 34 17.43 -21.65 -2.07
N THR A 35 16.61 -22.26 -1.21
CA THR A 35 17.02 -22.75 0.11
C THR A 35 18.04 -23.88 0.04
N THR A 36 18.08 -24.62 -1.07
CA THR A 36 18.97 -25.77 -1.29
C THR A 36 20.34 -25.31 -1.77
N LYS A 37 20.38 -24.44 -2.78
CA LYS A 37 21.64 -23.92 -3.35
C LYS A 37 22.19 -22.71 -2.60
N LYS A 38 21.40 -22.14 -1.68
CA LYS A 38 21.73 -20.89 -0.97
C LYS A 38 22.07 -19.77 -1.95
N THR A 39 21.19 -19.57 -2.92
CA THR A 39 21.27 -18.48 -3.90
C THR A 39 19.99 -17.69 -3.95
N ILE A 40 20.10 -16.36 -4.12
CA ILE A 40 18.97 -15.48 -4.37
C ILE A 40 19.13 -14.90 -5.78
N THR A 41 18.10 -15.03 -6.62
CA THR A 41 18.14 -14.60 -8.02
C THR A 41 16.87 -13.86 -8.40
N ILE A 42 17.01 -12.90 -9.32
CA ILE A 42 15.87 -12.26 -9.98
C ILE A 42 15.46 -13.09 -11.19
N ASN A 43 14.17 -13.33 -11.36
CA ASN A 43 13.64 -13.91 -12.58
C ASN A 43 13.59 -12.85 -13.69
N ASN A 44 14.58 -12.89 -14.58
CA ASN A 44 14.62 -12.06 -15.78
C ASN A 44 13.89 -12.67 -16.98
N GLY A 45 13.22 -13.82 -16.80
CA GLY A 45 12.40 -14.46 -17.82
C GLY A 45 11.12 -13.69 -18.15
N THR A 46 10.42 -14.12 -19.20
CA THR A 46 9.16 -13.51 -19.63
C THR A 46 8.03 -13.64 -18.62
N ASN A 47 8.12 -14.63 -17.71
CA ASN A 47 7.23 -14.82 -16.58
C ASN A 47 7.76 -14.18 -15.27
N GLY A 48 8.80 -13.35 -15.36
CA GLY A 48 9.40 -12.67 -14.23
C GLY A 48 9.20 -11.16 -14.27
N ILE A 49 10.28 -10.41 -14.04
CA ILE A 49 10.24 -8.94 -13.93
C ILE A 49 9.66 -8.26 -15.18
N ALA A 50 9.74 -8.92 -16.35
CA ALA A 50 9.13 -8.47 -17.60
C ALA A 50 7.61 -8.21 -17.48
N ARG A 51 6.93 -8.85 -16.53
CA ARG A 51 5.50 -8.62 -16.26
C ARG A 51 5.28 -7.29 -15.55
N LEU A 52 6.16 -6.91 -14.62
CA LEU A 52 6.14 -5.59 -13.98
C LEU A 52 6.55 -4.50 -14.98
N ASP A 53 7.53 -4.76 -15.86
CA ASP A 53 7.88 -3.85 -16.96
C ASP A 53 6.65 -3.50 -17.82
N ALA A 54 5.86 -4.50 -18.19
CA ALA A 54 4.64 -4.29 -18.96
C ALA A 54 3.58 -3.47 -18.20
N ALA A 55 3.48 -3.64 -16.88
CA ALA A 55 2.58 -2.85 -16.05
C ALA A 55 3.02 -1.38 -15.98
N VAL A 56 4.32 -1.11 -15.78
CA VAL A 56 4.91 0.24 -15.79
C VAL A 56 4.72 0.90 -17.15
N ALA A 57 5.05 0.21 -18.24
CA ALA A 57 4.88 0.75 -19.60
C ALA A 57 3.41 1.03 -19.94
N ALA A 58 2.47 0.20 -19.46
CA ALA A 58 1.05 0.47 -19.60
C ALA A 58 0.63 1.71 -18.79
N ALA A 59 1.15 1.87 -17.58
CA ALA A 59 0.87 3.04 -16.74
C ALA A 59 1.38 4.33 -17.40
N GLU A 60 2.61 4.33 -17.93
CA GLU A 60 3.17 5.44 -18.71
C GLU A 60 2.29 5.80 -19.91
N LYS A 61 1.90 4.79 -20.70
CA LYS A 61 1.06 4.98 -21.89
C LYS A 61 -0.29 5.62 -21.57
N HIS A 62 -0.86 5.32 -20.41
CA HIS A 62 -2.20 5.75 -20.01
C HIS A 62 -2.20 6.89 -18.99
N GLY A 63 -1.02 7.45 -18.64
CA GLY A 63 -0.91 8.55 -17.70
C GLY A 63 -1.35 8.19 -16.28
N ILE A 64 -1.19 6.92 -15.89
CA ILE A 64 -1.48 6.42 -14.55
C ILE A 64 -0.19 6.37 -13.74
N GLN A 65 -0.25 6.77 -12.48
CA GLN A 65 0.87 6.64 -11.55
C GLN A 65 0.72 5.38 -10.67
N LEU A 66 1.84 4.79 -10.29
CA LEU A 66 1.92 3.50 -9.60
C LEU A 66 2.45 3.66 -8.18
N VAL A 67 1.74 3.08 -7.21
CA VAL A 67 2.29 2.74 -5.88
C VAL A 67 2.84 1.33 -5.96
N LEU A 68 4.12 1.14 -5.62
CA LEU A 68 4.81 -0.14 -5.74
C LEU A 68 5.32 -0.62 -4.38
N PRO A 69 4.53 -1.39 -3.60
CA PRO A 69 5.07 -2.16 -2.48
C PRO A 69 6.04 -3.22 -2.98
N MET A 70 7.17 -3.37 -2.29
CA MET A 70 8.27 -4.24 -2.69
C MET A 70 8.41 -5.51 -1.84
N LEU A 71 7.53 -5.69 -0.85
CA LEU A 71 7.41 -6.90 -0.04
C LEU A 71 5.97 -7.06 0.44
N ASN A 72 5.59 -8.27 0.84
CA ASN A 72 4.33 -8.56 1.51
C ASN A 72 4.57 -8.99 2.95
N ASN A 73 3.75 -8.51 3.87
CA ASN A 73 3.64 -9.07 5.19
C ASN A 73 3.07 -10.50 5.13
N TRP A 74 2.02 -10.69 4.33
CA TRP A 74 1.36 -11.97 4.16
C TRP A 74 2.07 -12.90 3.17
N ASP A 75 1.64 -14.15 3.10
CA ASP A 75 2.27 -15.20 2.29
C ASP A 75 1.85 -15.17 0.81
N ASP A 76 0.83 -14.37 0.45
CA ASP A 76 0.41 -14.21 -0.94
C ASP A 76 1.55 -13.66 -1.80
N LEU A 77 1.90 -14.41 -2.85
CA LEU A 77 3.06 -14.17 -3.71
C LEU A 77 4.40 -14.12 -2.95
N GLY A 78 4.50 -14.82 -1.82
CA GLY A 78 5.75 -15.04 -1.10
C GLY A 78 5.80 -14.38 0.27
N GLY A 79 6.19 -13.11 0.31
CA GLY A 79 6.24 -12.31 1.54
C GLY A 79 7.42 -12.61 2.48
N ILE A 80 7.31 -12.10 3.71
CA ILE A 80 8.34 -12.19 4.75
C ILE A 80 8.73 -13.63 5.06
N ASN A 81 7.77 -14.55 5.14
CA ASN A 81 8.05 -15.94 5.53
C ASN A 81 8.94 -16.67 4.51
N THR A 82 8.89 -16.29 3.23
CA THR A 82 9.79 -16.82 2.19
C THR A 82 11.26 -16.39 2.42
N TYR A 83 11.48 -15.16 2.92
CA TYR A 83 12.82 -14.74 3.37
C TYR A 83 13.24 -15.55 4.60
N CYS A 84 12.34 -15.73 5.56
CA CYS A 84 12.64 -16.45 6.78
C CYS A 84 12.91 -17.94 6.61
N ALA A 85 12.23 -18.60 5.68
CA ALA A 85 12.57 -19.97 5.29
C ALA A 85 14.00 -20.07 4.72
N TYR A 86 14.50 -19.03 4.06
CA TYR A 86 15.86 -19.00 3.51
C TYR A 86 16.93 -18.69 4.57
N PHE A 87 16.69 -17.66 5.41
CA PHE A 87 17.65 -17.13 6.37
C PHE A 87 17.60 -17.79 7.75
N GLY A 88 16.53 -18.52 8.07
CA GLY A 88 16.31 -19.07 9.41
C GLY A 88 15.78 -18.03 10.40
N CYS A 89 15.06 -17.01 9.92
CA CYS A 89 14.39 -16.02 10.75
C CYS A 89 12.96 -16.45 11.13
N THR A 90 12.31 -15.70 12.03
CA THR A 90 10.85 -15.70 12.22
C THR A 90 10.28 -14.40 11.67
N HIS A 91 8.96 -14.34 11.50
CA HIS A 91 8.30 -13.14 11.03
C HIS A 91 8.62 -11.91 11.91
N GLU A 92 8.61 -12.07 13.22
CA GLU A 92 8.84 -11.01 14.21
C GLU A 92 10.31 -10.58 14.30
N ASN A 93 11.25 -11.45 13.96
CA ASN A 93 12.67 -11.10 13.97
C ASN A 93 13.23 -10.75 12.58
N PHE A 94 12.46 -10.94 11.50
CA PHE A 94 12.81 -10.51 10.14
C PHE A 94 13.26 -9.05 10.09
N TRP A 95 12.56 -8.17 10.80
CA TRP A 95 12.77 -6.72 10.81
C TRP A 95 14.19 -6.30 11.23
N THR A 96 14.82 -7.10 12.09
CA THR A 96 16.18 -6.85 12.62
C THR A 96 17.21 -7.89 12.15
N HIS A 97 16.79 -8.92 11.41
CA HIS A 97 17.70 -9.96 10.91
C HIS A 97 18.60 -9.41 9.79
N ALA A 98 19.88 -9.26 10.09
CA ALA A 98 20.83 -8.52 9.24
C ALA A 98 20.93 -9.05 7.81
N GLU A 99 21.07 -10.37 7.62
CA GLU A 99 21.19 -10.99 6.29
C GLU A 99 19.89 -10.91 5.49
N ALA A 100 18.74 -11.12 6.12
CA ALA A 100 17.43 -11.00 5.48
C ALA A 100 17.18 -9.56 5.02
N GLN A 101 17.44 -8.57 5.89
CA GLN A 101 17.33 -7.16 5.55
C GLN A 101 18.32 -6.75 4.46
N LYS A 102 19.54 -7.31 4.45
CA LYS A 102 20.48 -7.08 3.33
C LYS A 102 19.89 -7.59 2.02
N ALA A 103 19.40 -8.83 1.97
CA ALA A 103 18.82 -9.38 0.75
C ALA A 103 17.55 -8.64 0.31
N TYR A 104 16.76 -8.13 1.25
CA TYR A 104 15.63 -7.29 0.93
C TYR A 104 16.06 -5.95 0.32
N ARG A 105 17.07 -5.28 0.90
CA ARG A 105 17.66 -4.06 0.31
C ARG A 105 18.26 -4.30 -1.07
N ASP A 106 18.84 -5.47 -1.33
CA ASP A 106 19.33 -5.84 -2.66
C ASP A 106 18.16 -5.93 -3.67
N TYR A 107 16.99 -6.45 -3.27
CA TYR A 107 15.77 -6.45 -4.10
C TYR A 107 15.21 -5.05 -4.33
N VAL A 108 15.10 -4.24 -3.27
CA VAL A 108 14.69 -2.83 -3.36
C VAL A 108 15.60 -2.05 -4.30
N THR A 109 16.92 -2.26 -4.20
CA THR A 109 17.90 -1.63 -5.09
C THR A 109 17.64 -1.97 -6.55
N PHE A 110 17.32 -3.24 -6.83
CA PHE A 110 16.99 -3.70 -8.17
C PHE A 110 15.72 -3.02 -8.71
N ILE A 111 14.62 -3.02 -7.94
CA ILE A 111 13.35 -2.42 -8.36
C ILE A 111 13.47 -0.91 -8.54
N VAL A 112 14.03 -0.20 -7.56
CA VAL A 112 14.16 1.26 -7.60
C VAL A 112 15.03 1.70 -8.78
N ASN A 113 16.21 1.10 -8.96
CA ASN A 113 17.07 1.49 -10.09
C ASN A 113 16.46 1.18 -11.45
N ARG A 114 15.56 0.19 -11.52
CA ARG A 114 14.89 -0.18 -12.77
C ARG A 114 13.84 0.84 -13.21
N TYR A 115 13.10 1.45 -12.28
CA TYR A 115 11.99 2.35 -12.63
C TYR A 115 12.09 3.79 -12.10
N LYS A 116 13.17 4.19 -11.41
CA LYS A 116 13.35 5.56 -10.85
C LYS A 116 13.34 6.70 -11.87
N ASP A 117 13.46 6.41 -13.15
CA ASP A 117 13.35 7.41 -14.22
C ASP A 117 11.99 7.38 -14.94
N SER A 118 11.11 6.45 -14.58
CA SER A 118 9.75 6.39 -15.11
C SER A 118 8.86 7.47 -14.47
N PRO A 119 8.14 8.28 -15.27
CA PRO A 119 7.19 9.25 -14.73
C PRO A 119 5.92 8.59 -14.16
N ALA A 120 5.73 7.29 -14.42
CA ALA A 120 4.60 6.53 -13.93
C ALA A 120 4.76 6.06 -12.48
N ILE A 121 5.85 6.35 -11.78
CA ILE A 121 5.96 6.00 -10.36
C ILE A 121 5.35 7.11 -9.50
N PHE A 122 4.31 6.77 -8.73
CA PHE A 122 3.77 7.67 -7.70
C PHE A 122 4.65 7.63 -6.45
N SER A 123 4.88 6.41 -5.94
CA SER A 123 5.65 6.14 -4.74
C SER A 123 6.26 4.73 -4.71
N TRP A 124 7.42 4.64 -4.06
CA TRP A 124 7.97 3.39 -3.57
C TRP A 124 7.33 3.06 -2.23
N GLN A 125 6.88 1.83 -2.05
CA GLN A 125 6.28 1.42 -0.79
C GLN A 125 7.06 0.29 -0.13
N LEU A 126 7.28 0.44 1.18
CA LEU A 126 8.20 -0.37 1.95
C LEU A 126 7.71 -1.80 2.11
N CYS A 127 6.43 -2.01 2.39
CA CYS A 127 5.81 -3.33 2.50
C CYS A 127 4.30 -3.18 2.36
N ASN A 128 3.62 -4.20 1.85
CA ASN A 128 2.17 -4.32 2.01
C ASN A 128 1.88 -4.77 3.45
N GLU A 129 1.16 -3.93 4.20
CA GLU A 129 0.62 -4.21 5.54
C GLU A 129 1.67 -4.74 6.55
N PRO A 130 2.84 -4.09 6.71
CA PRO A 130 3.86 -4.56 7.66
C PRO A 130 3.32 -4.63 9.08
N ARG A 131 3.53 -5.77 9.74
CA ARG A 131 3.17 -6.02 11.14
C ARG A 131 4.31 -6.71 11.88
N CYS A 132 4.58 -6.29 13.10
CA CYS A 132 5.44 -7.03 14.03
C CYS A 132 4.61 -7.36 15.26
N GLN A 133 3.89 -8.49 15.19
CA GLN A 133 2.88 -8.80 16.19
C GLN A 133 3.51 -8.93 17.60
N ASN A 134 2.95 -8.18 18.55
CA ASN A 134 3.41 -8.08 19.94
C ASN A 134 4.85 -7.54 20.11
N CYS A 135 5.45 -6.99 19.07
CA CYS A 135 6.72 -6.29 19.18
C CYS A 135 6.52 -4.88 19.74
N GLU A 136 7.58 -4.30 20.30
CA GLU A 136 7.65 -2.86 20.50
C GLU A 136 7.45 -2.13 19.16
N THR A 137 6.57 -1.12 19.12
CA THR A 137 6.26 -0.36 17.88
C THR A 137 7.48 0.33 17.27
N SER A 138 8.50 0.57 18.10
CA SER A 138 9.80 1.09 17.68
C SER A 138 10.54 0.19 16.70
N VAL A 139 10.25 -1.12 16.64
CA VAL A 139 10.87 -2.05 15.68
C VAL A 139 10.53 -1.65 14.24
N ILE A 140 9.24 -1.52 13.92
CA ILE A 140 8.80 -1.07 12.59
C ILE A 140 9.18 0.39 12.35
N THR A 141 9.04 1.26 13.34
CA THR A 141 9.40 2.68 13.20
C THR A 141 10.88 2.86 12.82
N SER A 142 11.78 2.11 13.46
CA SER A 142 13.22 2.16 13.16
C SER A 142 13.53 1.56 11.80
N TRP A 143 12.97 0.39 11.50
CA TRP A 143 13.11 -0.26 10.20
C TRP A 143 12.63 0.64 9.03
N ALA A 144 11.45 1.27 9.19
CA ALA A 144 10.88 2.17 8.20
C ALA A 144 11.74 3.43 8.02
N THR A 145 12.30 3.97 9.11
CA THR A 145 13.23 5.12 9.05
C THR A 145 14.47 4.80 8.24
N GLU A 146 15.10 3.65 8.50
CA GLU A 146 16.31 3.21 7.79
C GLU A 146 16.04 2.91 6.32
N LEU A 147 15.00 2.11 6.03
CA LEU A 147 14.71 1.66 4.68
C LEU A 147 14.21 2.82 3.78
N SER A 148 13.36 3.71 4.30
CA SER A 148 12.92 4.87 3.52
C SER A 148 14.08 5.84 3.25
N SER A 149 14.98 6.04 4.21
CA SER A 149 16.21 6.82 4.00
C SER A 149 17.10 6.19 2.92
N PHE A 150 17.24 4.87 2.94
CA PHE A 150 17.96 4.12 1.92
C PHE A 150 17.34 4.30 0.52
N ILE A 151 16.02 4.17 0.38
CA ILE A 151 15.32 4.39 -0.89
C ILE A 151 15.54 5.81 -1.39
N LYS A 152 15.42 6.83 -0.52
CA LYS A 152 15.69 8.24 -0.88
C LYS A 152 17.11 8.48 -1.37
N SER A 153 18.09 7.69 -0.92
CA SER A 153 19.46 7.75 -1.43
C SER A 153 19.61 7.18 -2.85
N LEU A 154 18.75 6.24 -3.25
CA LEU A 154 18.72 5.65 -4.59
C LEU A 154 17.89 6.51 -5.57
N ASP A 155 16.81 7.09 -5.06
CA ASP A 155 15.86 7.90 -5.81
C ASP A 155 15.32 9.07 -4.95
N PRO A 156 15.89 10.28 -5.10
CA PRO A 156 15.43 11.46 -4.38
C PRO A 156 14.18 12.11 -5.00
N LYS A 157 13.68 11.63 -6.16
CA LYS A 157 12.59 12.25 -6.93
C LYS A 157 11.22 11.77 -6.49
N HIS A 158 11.06 10.45 -6.36
CA HIS A 158 9.77 9.83 -6.09
C HIS A 158 9.41 9.82 -4.60
N ARG A 159 8.12 9.68 -4.32
CA ARG A 159 7.62 9.58 -2.95
C ARG A 159 7.95 8.21 -2.36
N VAL A 160 7.96 8.13 -1.04
CA VAL A 160 8.13 6.91 -0.27
C VAL A 160 7.05 6.84 0.80
N SER A 161 6.43 5.67 0.97
CA SER A 161 5.39 5.40 1.97
C SER A 161 5.60 4.06 2.65
N LEU A 162 5.08 3.90 3.86
CA LEU A 162 5.23 2.64 4.62
C LEU A 162 4.38 1.51 4.01
N GLY A 163 3.08 1.76 3.77
CA GLY A 163 2.11 0.75 3.36
C GLY A 163 1.48 0.00 4.53
N ASP A 164 1.59 0.56 5.74
CA ASP A 164 0.89 0.07 6.93
C ASP A 164 -0.61 0.40 6.89
N GLU A 165 -1.34 -0.35 7.68
CA GLU A 165 -2.80 -0.28 7.74
C GLU A 165 -3.31 0.79 8.72
N GLY A 166 -2.42 1.38 9.54
CA GLY A 166 -2.68 2.60 10.31
C GLY A 166 -2.97 2.43 11.80
N TRP A 167 -2.39 1.46 12.53
CA TRP A 167 -2.78 1.25 13.93
C TRP A 167 -2.37 2.45 14.77
N LEU A 168 -3.31 3.00 15.53
CA LEU A 168 -3.10 4.26 16.24
C LEU A 168 -2.32 4.11 17.55
N CYS A 169 -2.19 2.89 18.08
CA CYS A 169 -1.48 2.61 19.33
C CYS A 169 -1.89 3.56 20.48
N SER A 170 -3.19 3.57 20.78
CA SER A 170 -3.79 4.34 21.87
C SER A 170 -3.70 3.59 23.20
N ASP A 171 -3.47 4.35 24.28
CA ASP A 171 -3.59 3.85 25.66
C ASP A 171 -5.05 3.58 26.08
N ASP A 172 -6.04 4.08 25.32
CA ASP A 172 -7.45 3.82 25.58
C ASP A 172 -7.88 2.45 25.03
N THR A 173 -7.81 1.45 25.89
CA THR A 173 -8.16 0.06 25.55
C THR A 173 -9.65 -0.12 25.21
N SER A 174 -10.52 0.85 25.51
CA SER A 174 -11.93 0.77 25.14
C SER A 174 -12.19 0.94 23.64
N LEU A 175 -11.21 1.47 22.89
CA LEU A 175 -11.29 1.65 21.44
C LEU A 175 -11.08 0.34 20.65
N GLY A 176 -10.57 -0.70 21.30
CA GLY A 176 -10.44 -2.05 20.75
C GLY A 176 -9.21 -2.29 19.88
N TYR A 177 -9.25 -3.38 19.11
CA TYR A 177 -8.12 -3.96 18.39
C TYR A 177 -7.38 -2.99 17.45
N ALA A 178 -8.08 -2.28 16.56
CA ALA A 178 -7.46 -1.42 15.54
C ALA A 178 -6.78 -0.17 16.13
N TYR A 179 -7.11 0.19 17.38
CA TYR A 179 -6.46 1.27 18.11
C TYR A 179 -5.37 0.76 19.06
N SER A 180 -5.21 -0.55 19.22
CA SER A 180 -4.17 -1.11 20.09
C SER A 180 -2.81 -1.12 19.41
N CYS A 181 -1.74 -1.34 20.18
CA CYS A 181 -0.38 -1.48 19.67
C CYS A 181 -0.02 -2.93 19.27
N SER A 182 -0.99 -3.86 19.26
CA SER A 182 -0.71 -5.31 19.22
C SER A 182 -0.05 -5.77 17.91
N GLU A 183 -0.18 -5.02 16.83
CA GLU A 183 0.45 -5.33 15.53
C GLU A 183 1.84 -4.69 15.37
N GLY A 184 2.38 -4.07 16.43
CA GLY A 184 3.70 -3.44 16.40
C GLY A 184 3.76 -2.16 15.56
N ILE A 185 2.61 -1.52 15.35
CA ILE A 185 2.46 -0.29 14.58
C ILE A 185 1.98 0.83 15.50
N ASP A 186 2.67 1.96 15.42
CA ASP A 186 2.24 3.27 15.92
C ASP A 186 2.23 4.21 14.72
N PHE A 187 1.04 4.42 14.16
CA PHE A 187 0.84 5.24 12.97
C PHE A 187 1.30 6.68 13.19
N GLU A 188 1.09 7.26 14.38
CA GLU A 188 1.51 8.64 14.65
C GLU A 188 3.04 8.77 14.73
N ALA A 189 3.73 7.78 15.31
CA ALA A 189 5.19 7.71 15.28
C ALA A 189 5.72 7.55 13.84
N ASN A 190 5.15 6.63 13.07
CA ASN A 190 5.52 6.39 11.68
C ASN A 190 5.30 7.63 10.79
N LEU A 191 4.18 8.34 10.99
CA LEU A 191 3.86 9.57 10.26
C LEU A 191 4.89 10.68 10.49
N LYS A 192 5.65 10.66 11.60
CA LYS A 192 6.71 11.64 11.90
C LYS A 192 8.03 11.36 11.16
N ILE A 193 8.23 10.18 10.57
CA ILE A 193 9.44 9.82 9.82
C ILE A 193 9.61 10.76 8.61
N SER A 194 10.72 11.49 8.53
CA SER A 194 10.91 12.57 7.55
C SER A 194 11.06 12.09 6.11
N THR A 195 11.52 10.85 5.92
CA THR A 195 11.76 10.21 4.63
C THR A 195 10.55 9.43 4.10
N LEU A 196 9.47 9.35 4.89
CA LEU A 196 8.13 8.96 4.41
C LEU A 196 7.35 10.22 4.03
N ASP A 197 6.92 10.33 2.77
CA ASP A 197 6.29 11.54 2.25
C ASP A 197 4.80 11.64 2.60
N TYR A 198 4.14 10.52 2.87
CA TYR A 198 2.74 10.43 3.27
C TYR A 198 2.48 9.19 4.14
N GLY A 199 1.39 9.23 4.91
CA GLY A 199 0.90 8.08 5.69
C GLY A 199 -0.12 7.25 4.91
N THR A 200 -0.14 5.95 5.16
CA THR A 200 -1.05 4.97 4.55
C THR A 200 -1.96 4.38 5.61
N VAL A 201 -3.22 4.15 5.27
CA VAL A 201 -4.24 3.61 6.16
C VAL A 201 -5.07 2.63 5.37
N HIS A 202 -5.36 1.47 5.93
CA HIS A 202 -6.29 0.51 5.34
C HIS A 202 -7.55 0.42 6.22
N MET A 203 -8.61 -0.22 5.73
CA MET A 203 -9.85 -0.34 6.49
C MET A 203 -10.71 -1.55 6.09
N TYR A 204 -10.72 -2.57 6.96
CA TYR A 204 -11.56 -3.76 6.83
C TYR A 204 -12.32 -4.06 8.14
N PRO A 205 -13.40 -3.31 8.44
CA PRO A 205 -14.00 -3.27 9.77
C PRO A 205 -14.44 -4.65 10.30
N ILE A 206 -15.09 -5.47 9.47
CA ILE A 206 -15.63 -6.77 9.89
C ILE A 206 -14.51 -7.71 10.34
N GLY A 207 -13.43 -7.82 9.54
CA GLY A 207 -12.28 -8.67 9.86
C GLY A 207 -11.54 -8.24 11.14
N TRP A 208 -11.67 -6.96 11.52
CA TRP A 208 -11.09 -6.41 12.74
C TRP A 208 -12.05 -6.40 13.95
N GLY A 209 -13.27 -6.94 13.79
CA GLY A 209 -14.26 -7.01 14.87
C GLY A 209 -15.11 -5.75 15.06
N TYR A 210 -15.16 -4.87 14.06
CA TYR A 210 -15.96 -3.65 14.04
C TYR A 210 -17.13 -3.74 13.07
N THR A 211 -18.08 -2.80 13.17
CA THR A 211 -19.18 -2.67 12.22
C THR A 211 -18.83 -1.70 11.09
N TYR A 212 -19.49 -1.77 9.95
CA TYR A 212 -19.22 -0.84 8.84
C TYR A 212 -19.34 0.65 9.20
N PRO A 213 -20.33 1.11 10.00
CA PRO A 213 -20.39 2.52 10.42
C PRO A 213 -19.15 3.03 11.16
N TRP A 214 -18.44 2.15 11.88
CA TRP A 214 -17.18 2.49 12.59
C TRP A 214 -16.10 3.02 11.63
N GLY A 215 -16.10 2.58 10.37
CA GLY A 215 -15.11 3.03 9.38
C GLY A 215 -15.08 4.55 9.19
N ASN A 216 -16.22 5.23 9.34
CA ASN A 216 -16.25 6.70 9.29
C ASN A 216 -15.45 7.35 10.43
N GLN A 217 -15.42 6.73 11.61
CA GLN A 217 -14.63 7.21 12.74
C GLN A 217 -13.14 7.01 12.48
N TRP A 218 -12.77 5.81 12.01
CA TRP A 218 -11.41 5.48 11.60
C TRP A 218 -10.82 6.48 10.59
N ILE A 219 -11.61 6.84 9.56
CA ILE A 219 -11.23 7.84 8.55
C ILE A 219 -10.99 9.22 9.20
N ARG A 220 -11.90 9.66 10.09
CA ARG A 220 -11.78 10.98 10.73
C ARG A 220 -10.58 11.08 11.66
N ASP A 221 -10.30 10.02 12.43
CA ASP A 221 -9.18 10.03 13.38
C ASP A 221 -7.83 10.10 12.64
N HIS A 222 -7.69 9.37 11.53
CA HIS A 222 -6.52 9.50 10.67
C HIS A 222 -6.45 10.87 9.98
N ALA A 223 -7.56 11.39 9.45
CA ALA A 223 -7.58 12.72 8.84
C ALA A 223 -7.17 13.83 9.81
N ALA A 224 -7.52 13.72 11.10
CA ALA A 224 -7.09 14.66 12.12
C ALA A 224 -5.57 14.68 12.31
N LEU A 225 -4.90 13.54 12.14
CA LEU A 225 -3.43 13.46 12.15
C LEU A 225 -2.80 14.11 10.91
N ALA A 226 -3.45 14.00 9.75
CA ALA A 226 -2.99 14.66 8.52
C ALA A 226 -2.87 16.18 8.74
N LEU A 227 -3.91 16.77 9.36
CA LEU A 227 -3.93 18.18 9.75
C LEU A 227 -2.87 18.52 10.80
N LYS A 228 -2.81 17.72 11.88
CA LYS A 228 -1.91 17.94 13.02
C LYS A 228 -0.44 18.00 12.57
N TYR A 229 -0.04 17.08 11.70
CA TYR A 229 1.35 16.96 11.24
C TYR A 229 1.62 17.69 9.92
N GLY A 230 0.59 18.10 9.19
CA GLY A 230 0.73 18.72 7.87
C GLY A 230 1.37 17.78 6.86
N LYS A 231 1.13 16.47 7.00
CA LYS A 231 1.61 15.43 6.10
C LYS A 231 0.38 14.71 5.49
N PRO A 232 0.32 14.52 4.16
CA PRO A 232 -0.81 13.82 3.54
C PRO A 232 -0.99 12.42 4.11
N ILE A 233 -2.24 11.98 4.20
CA ILE A 233 -2.62 10.60 4.53
C ILE A 233 -3.54 10.09 3.42
N VAL A 234 -3.39 8.81 3.08
CA VAL A 234 -4.16 8.12 2.04
C VAL A 234 -4.89 6.95 2.68
N LEU A 235 -6.19 6.81 2.39
CA LEU A 235 -6.91 5.56 2.66
C LEU A 235 -6.63 4.60 1.50
N GLU A 236 -5.58 3.80 1.63
CA GLU A 236 -4.92 3.11 0.52
C GLU A 236 -5.55 1.75 0.17
N GLU A 237 -6.27 1.16 1.12
CA GLU A 237 -7.20 0.06 0.89
C GLU A 237 -8.44 0.20 1.77
N TYR A 238 -9.59 -0.14 1.20
CA TYR A 238 -10.83 -0.32 1.96
C TYR A 238 -11.80 -1.18 1.16
N GLY A 239 -12.60 -1.97 1.85
CA GLY A 239 -13.50 -2.92 1.22
C GLY A 239 -14.75 -3.21 2.05
N VAL A 240 -15.85 -3.45 1.32
CA VAL A 240 -17.07 -4.06 1.84
C VAL A 240 -17.30 -5.33 1.04
N GLU A 241 -17.56 -6.44 1.72
CA GLU A 241 -17.76 -7.75 1.07
C GLU A 241 -18.99 -7.72 0.16
N SER A 242 -18.91 -8.39 -0.98
CA SER A 242 -19.99 -8.48 -1.99
C SER A 242 -21.26 -9.15 -1.47
N THR A 243 -21.18 -9.87 -0.35
CA THR A 243 -22.32 -10.49 0.35
C THR A 243 -23.14 -9.48 1.17
N THR A 244 -22.63 -8.26 1.37
CA THR A 244 -23.31 -7.20 2.13
C THR A 244 -24.43 -6.57 1.31
N SER A 245 -25.67 -6.70 1.77
CA SER A 245 -26.87 -6.27 1.03
C SER A 245 -26.93 -4.76 0.72
N ASN A 246 -26.30 -3.93 1.55
CA ASN A 246 -26.24 -2.47 1.39
C ASN A 246 -24.81 -1.98 1.08
N ARG A 247 -23.98 -2.82 0.44
CA ARG A 247 -22.58 -2.56 0.11
C ARG A 247 -22.32 -1.17 -0.50
N THR A 248 -23.01 -0.85 -1.59
CA THR A 248 -22.88 0.43 -2.30
C THR A 248 -23.12 1.62 -1.37
N ALA A 249 -24.17 1.57 -0.55
CA ALA A 249 -24.51 2.66 0.38
C ALA A 249 -23.46 2.82 1.50
N VAL A 250 -22.87 1.73 1.98
CA VAL A 250 -21.78 1.78 2.96
C VAL A 250 -20.53 2.43 2.35
N LEU A 251 -20.14 2.02 1.14
CA LEU A 251 -19.00 2.60 0.43
C LEU A 251 -19.20 4.10 0.20
N GLN A 252 -20.39 4.53 -0.25
CA GLN A 252 -20.72 5.94 -0.44
C GLN A 252 -20.64 6.76 0.86
N GLN A 253 -21.03 6.20 2.01
CA GLN A 253 -20.88 6.89 3.30
C GLN A 253 -19.42 7.12 3.66
N TRP A 254 -18.56 6.12 3.46
CA TRP A 254 -17.12 6.26 3.70
C TRP A 254 -16.50 7.27 2.73
N GLN A 255 -16.85 7.20 1.45
CA GLN A 255 -16.41 8.14 0.41
C GLN A 255 -16.82 9.58 0.70
N GLN A 256 -18.04 9.80 1.19
CA GLN A 256 -18.47 11.12 1.65
C GLN A 256 -17.61 11.60 2.84
N THR A 257 -17.35 10.74 3.83
CA THR A 257 -16.45 11.09 4.95
C THR A 257 -15.02 11.40 4.47
N ILE A 258 -14.54 10.73 3.43
CA ILE A 258 -13.24 11.03 2.81
C ILE A 258 -13.28 12.40 2.14
N ILE A 259 -14.34 12.73 1.39
CA ILE A 259 -14.52 14.04 0.74
C ILE A 259 -14.52 15.17 1.79
N ASP A 260 -15.20 14.96 2.92
CA ASP A 260 -15.39 15.95 3.98
C ASP A 260 -14.21 16.08 4.98
N SER A 261 -13.14 15.30 4.79
CA SER A 261 -11.98 15.25 5.70
C SER A 261 -10.66 15.64 5.01
N ASP A 262 -9.51 15.55 5.70
CA ASP A 262 -8.18 15.85 5.15
C ASP A 262 -7.44 14.63 4.58
N ILE A 263 -8.13 13.51 4.32
CA ILE A 263 -7.57 12.41 3.52
C ILE A 263 -7.26 12.92 2.10
N ALA A 264 -6.03 12.71 1.62
CA ALA A 264 -5.54 13.31 0.39
C ALA A 264 -6.14 12.66 -0.86
N TYR A 265 -6.21 11.33 -0.87
CA TYR A 265 -6.97 10.51 -1.81
C TYR A 265 -7.25 9.15 -1.17
N ASP A 266 -8.06 8.35 -1.84
CA ASP A 266 -8.37 6.99 -1.44
C ASP A 266 -8.25 5.98 -2.60
N SER A 267 -8.05 4.71 -2.27
CA SER A 267 -7.92 3.60 -3.20
C SER A 267 -8.69 2.41 -2.65
N PHE A 268 -9.77 2.02 -3.32
CA PHE A 268 -10.57 0.86 -2.93
C PHE A 268 -9.84 -0.44 -3.24
N TRP A 269 -10.09 -1.46 -2.43
CA TRP A 269 -9.71 -2.84 -2.73
C TRP A 269 -10.96 -3.58 -3.24
N GLN A 270 -10.99 -4.16 -4.44
CA GLN A 270 -10.00 -4.03 -5.52
C GLN A 270 -10.64 -3.91 -6.91
N PHE A 271 -9.86 -3.48 -7.89
CA PHE A 271 -10.32 -3.35 -9.28
C PHE A 271 -10.61 -4.73 -9.90
N GLY A 272 -11.87 -4.94 -10.29
CA GLY A 272 -12.31 -6.10 -11.07
C GLY A 272 -12.57 -5.75 -12.52
N THR A 273 -12.19 -6.63 -13.45
CA THR A 273 -12.52 -6.52 -14.87
C THR A 273 -12.54 -7.90 -15.53
N ASN A 274 -13.25 -8.00 -16.65
CA ASN A 274 -13.25 -9.18 -17.49
C ASN A 274 -12.26 -9.00 -18.65
N LEU A 275 -11.25 -9.87 -18.69
CA LEU A 275 -10.34 -10.01 -19.83
C LEU A 275 -10.90 -11.08 -20.79
N PRO A 276 -10.40 -11.16 -22.05
CA PRO A 276 -10.78 -12.24 -22.96
C PRO A 276 -10.54 -13.65 -22.39
N SER A 277 -9.59 -13.80 -21.47
CA SER A 277 -9.26 -15.05 -20.78
C SER A 277 -10.07 -15.29 -19.50
N GLY A 278 -11.05 -14.45 -19.18
CA GLY A 278 -11.79 -14.44 -17.92
C GLY A 278 -11.45 -13.24 -17.03
N ALA A 279 -12.06 -13.18 -15.85
CA ALA A 279 -11.79 -12.12 -14.89
C ALA A 279 -10.31 -12.10 -14.45
N ASN A 280 -9.75 -10.92 -14.16
CA ASN A 280 -8.49 -10.85 -13.41
C ASN A 280 -8.66 -11.49 -12.02
N PRO A 281 -7.60 -11.94 -11.32
CA PRO A 281 -7.72 -12.40 -9.95
C PRO A 281 -8.45 -11.36 -9.07
N TYR A 282 -9.39 -11.82 -8.26
CA TYR A 282 -10.25 -11.00 -7.41
C TYR A 282 -10.72 -11.78 -6.18
N ASP A 283 -11.17 -11.07 -5.16
CA ASP A 283 -11.84 -11.58 -3.97
C ASP A 283 -13.20 -10.89 -3.76
N ASP A 284 -13.85 -11.16 -2.63
CA ASP A 284 -15.20 -10.67 -2.32
C ASP A 284 -15.28 -9.14 -2.15
N TYR A 285 -14.15 -8.43 -2.20
CA TYR A 285 -14.11 -6.97 -2.16
C TYR A 285 -14.05 -6.32 -3.55
N ALA A 286 -13.97 -7.09 -4.64
CA ALA A 286 -13.81 -6.52 -5.96
C ALA A 286 -15.00 -5.67 -6.43
N LEU A 287 -14.69 -4.58 -7.12
CA LEU A 287 -15.64 -3.71 -7.84
C LEU A 287 -15.39 -3.87 -9.34
N PHE A 288 -16.36 -4.44 -10.05
CA PHE A 288 -16.20 -4.82 -11.46
C PHE A 288 -16.53 -3.68 -12.41
N TYR A 289 -15.55 -3.30 -13.25
CA TYR A 289 -15.70 -2.30 -14.29
C TYR A 289 -16.92 -2.59 -15.19
N GLY A 290 -17.70 -1.55 -15.48
CA GLY A 290 -18.91 -1.61 -16.32
C GLY A 290 -20.19 -2.03 -15.60
N THR A 291 -20.12 -2.34 -14.30
CA THR A 291 -21.32 -2.54 -13.47
C THR A 291 -21.87 -1.20 -12.96
N GLN A 292 -23.16 -1.18 -12.57
CA GLN A 292 -23.75 0.01 -11.94
C GLN A 292 -23.07 0.37 -10.63
N GLU A 293 -22.75 -0.62 -9.78
CA GLU A 293 -22.02 -0.35 -8.53
C GLU A 293 -20.67 0.32 -8.81
N TYR A 294 -19.92 -0.14 -9.82
CA TYR A 294 -18.66 0.51 -10.21
C TYR A 294 -18.86 1.95 -10.70
N GLN A 295 -19.94 2.22 -11.44
CA GLN A 295 -20.28 3.60 -11.80
C GLN A 295 -20.49 4.45 -10.54
N ASP A 296 -21.32 3.97 -9.62
CA ASP A 296 -21.79 4.70 -8.44
C ASP A 296 -20.66 4.98 -7.42
N VAL A 297 -19.74 4.02 -7.22
CA VAL A 297 -18.71 4.13 -6.17
C VAL A 297 -17.29 4.30 -6.70
N VAL A 298 -17.05 4.19 -8.01
CA VAL A 298 -15.70 4.41 -8.57
C VAL A 298 -15.68 5.62 -9.50
N ILE A 299 -16.51 5.64 -10.54
CA ILE A 299 -16.47 6.71 -11.53
C ILE A 299 -17.02 8.01 -10.96
N ASP A 300 -18.17 7.98 -10.29
CA ASP A 300 -18.79 9.17 -9.71
C ASP A 300 -17.92 9.72 -8.56
N HIS A 301 -17.42 8.85 -7.69
CA HIS A 301 -16.50 9.25 -6.61
C HIS A 301 -15.19 9.84 -7.15
N ALA A 302 -14.60 9.26 -8.21
CA ALA A 302 -13.40 9.82 -8.84
C ALA A 302 -13.64 11.24 -9.39
N GLN A 303 -14.85 11.53 -9.89
CA GLN A 303 -15.21 12.89 -10.30
C GLN A 303 -15.32 13.83 -9.09
N ASP A 304 -15.89 13.37 -7.98
CA ASP A 304 -16.09 14.21 -6.80
C ASP A 304 -14.79 14.47 -6.04
N ILE A 305 -13.93 13.47 -5.86
CA ILE A 305 -12.61 13.66 -5.24
C ILE A 305 -11.73 14.60 -6.07
N SER A 306 -11.88 14.62 -7.41
CA SER A 306 -11.13 15.55 -8.28
C SER A 306 -11.50 17.02 -8.05
N LYS A 307 -12.71 17.29 -7.53
CA LYS A 307 -13.20 18.63 -7.19
C LYS A 307 -12.86 19.03 -5.74
N LYS A 308 -12.41 18.06 -4.92
CA LYS A 308 -12.09 18.29 -3.51
C LYS A 308 -11.03 19.38 -3.37
N ALA A 309 -11.34 20.39 -2.55
CA ALA A 309 -10.39 21.47 -2.26
C ALA A 309 -9.23 20.92 -1.41
N VAL A 310 -8.00 21.07 -1.91
CA VAL A 310 -6.80 20.82 -1.10
C VAL A 310 -6.76 21.86 0.03
N SER A 311 -6.84 21.43 1.29
CA SER A 311 -6.98 22.34 2.43
C SER A 311 -5.87 23.40 2.45
N THR A 312 -6.25 24.64 2.76
CA THR A 312 -5.38 25.83 2.69
C THR A 312 -4.19 25.75 3.67
N ALA A 313 -4.29 24.91 4.70
CA ALA A 313 -3.21 24.61 5.65
C ALA A 313 -2.06 23.83 4.97
N ALA A 314 -2.38 22.86 4.11
CA ALA A 314 -1.39 22.12 3.32
C ALA A 314 -0.66 23.03 2.31
N ARG A 315 -1.38 23.97 1.67
CA ARG A 315 -0.79 24.94 0.72
C ARG A 315 0.22 25.90 1.37
N ARG A 316 -0.06 26.42 2.58
CA ARG A 316 0.82 27.38 3.28
C ARG A 316 2.17 26.77 3.73
N ARG A 317 2.24 25.46 3.98
CA ARG A 317 3.48 24.78 4.40
C ARG A 317 4.29 24.21 3.23
N ALA A 318 3.64 23.79 2.13
CA ALA A 318 4.35 23.40 0.92
C ALA A 318 5.14 24.58 0.31
N SER A 319 4.62 25.82 0.43
CA SER A 319 5.35 27.02 0.02
C SER A 319 6.53 27.37 0.94
N SER A 320 6.47 27.08 2.24
CA SER A 320 7.57 27.39 3.16
C SER A 320 8.74 26.40 3.05
N ARG A 321 8.51 25.15 2.63
CA ARG A 321 9.58 24.16 2.39
C ARG A 321 10.33 24.36 1.07
N ARG A 322 9.73 25.04 0.08
CA ARG A 322 10.44 25.40 -1.18
C ARG A 322 11.30 26.66 -1.07
N LEU A 323 11.23 27.36 0.06
CA LEU A 323 11.95 28.62 0.31
C LEU A 323 13.12 28.46 1.30
N ASN A 324 13.36 27.26 1.82
CA ASN A 324 14.53 26.91 2.63
C ASN A 324 15.32 25.77 1.96
#